data_AF-A0AAD7FMZ5-F1
#
_entry.id   AF-A0AAD7FMZ5-F1
#
_cell.length_a   1.000
_cell.length_b   1.000
_cell.length_c   1.000
_cell.angle_alpha   90.00
_cell.angle_beta   90.00
_cell.angle_gamma   90.00
#
_symmetry.space_group_name_H-M   'P 1'
#
loop_
_entity.id
_entity.type
_entity.pdbx_description
1 polymer ?
#
loop_
_entity_poly.entity_id
_entity_poly.type
_entity_poly.pdbx_seq_one_letter_code
_entity_poly.pdbx_strand_id
1 'polypeptide(L)'
;MHKCLQLDALDKLPVSIQQLALTVLDGGSFDTGNLNLLFERTPRENWILLLPVIYEILDPAPISTGNSGVSPSWKTMACVVPLFAMEGIPQISDMPKEVGLDLWPRLWAWFLFIESDCQHRDDRDSEWVACTRIIRCAHHFRYLHHIDTNTLLQNTPGLFSAVTRAWQSALQLHGGDGTPEAPTSMEAVSQLAVALLFLSTDPKPWNITSPRMLQDLVEGAEGSPAVFASVLIQHIHIALGLLTATTEVLRGTGGIQLPQLVIFIDSLHDPADRLHAELPRQILRELVEQQDLIPSLFHVVHTVAAIPVTQDSDNVASGSLQLLTRLLVGREICGAAARASIIAGLLRSAVLCAQKSYLPKSHVLFKSALLNILPLFTLHRRALRCIRGALTKAEPYAIKRRFATAGFLSAWTHFAGVAKERLAVLDAFESGETLHMKSCDNISCNKLAAKTDFMRCSACKKSYYCSRDCQATDWNDGGHREACEESTETLLCDERMSSTTREQSFIRMVLHRDYLKAKKQIFRDTIKCQREHPGAGYFVEFNYVTTPVEINVHSLSTDSKTNEISTLFRRGGHPSSLQLLSDKERSRKARHVHLDATDGFPEATNVPNEMVAFFWGMCGEH
;
A
#
# COMPACT_ATOMS: atom_id res chain seq x y z
N MET A 1 -15.76 5.74 39.09
CA MET A 1 -14.79 5.22 40.07
C MET A 1 -15.23 3.87 40.60
N HIS A 2 -14.67 2.83 40.01
CA HIS A 2 -14.81 1.44 40.43
C HIS A 2 -14.29 1.20 41.87
N LYS A 3 -14.82 0.20 42.58
CA LYS A 3 -14.43 -0.10 43.98
C LYS A 3 -12.94 -0.44 44.16
N CYS A 4 -12.32 -1.10 43.17
CA CYS A 4 -10.89 -1.39 43.20
C CYS A 4 -9.98 -0.16 43.15
N LEU A 5 -10.53 1.02 42.82
CA LEU A 5 -9.81 2.29 42.79
C LEU A 5 -9.97 3.09 44.09
N GLN A 6 -10.84 2.65 44.99
CA GLN A 6 -11.09 3.31 46.26
C GLN A 6 -10.01 2.93 47.29
N LEU A 7 -9.60 3.88 48.14
CA LEU A 7 -8.53 3.67 49.11
C LEU A 7 -8.84 2.57 50.15
N ASP A 8 -10.10 2.27 50.40
CA ASP A 8 -10.54 1.17 51.27
C ASP A 8 -10.15 -0.22 50.72
N ALA A 9 -9.84 -0.33 49.42
CA ALA A 9 -9.27 -1.56 48.87
C ALA A 9 -7.90 -1.90 49.47
N LEU A 10 -7.16 -0.91 49.99
CA LEU A 10 -5.88 -1.11 50.67
C LEU A 10 -6.02 -1.83 52.02
N ASP A 11 -7.20 -1.82 52.65
CA ASP A 11 -7.46 -2.50 53.93
C ASP A 11 -7.33 -4.03 53.83
N LYS A 12 -7.29 -4.55 52.60
CA LYS A 12 -7.09 -5.98 52.31
C LYS A 12 -5.62 -6.38 52.21
N LEU A 13 -4.70 -5.41 52.19
CA LEU A 13 -3.26 -5.67 52.16
C LEU A 13 -2.74 -6.01 53.56
N PRO A 14 -1.65 -6.78 53.69
CA PRO A 14 -0.93 -6.91 54.95
C PRO A 14 -0.55 -5.53 55.50
N VAL A 15 -0.66 -5.34 56.83
CA VAL A 15 -0.46 -4.03 57.50
C VAL A 15 0.85 -3.35 57.09
N SER A 16 1.95 -4.09 56.93
CA SER A 16 3.24 -3.53 56.51
C SER A 16 3.23 -2.99 55.07
N ILE A 17 2.49 -3.62 54.16
CA ILE A 17 2.32 -3.19 52.77
C ILE A 17 1.33 -2.03 52.70
N GLN A 18 0.25 -2.09 53.48
CA GLN A 18 -0.70 -0.99 53.60
C GLN A 18 -0.02 0.29 54.10
N GLN A 19 0.81 0.20 55.15
CA GLN A 19 1.60 1.34 55.64
C GLN A 19 2.56 1.89 54.59
N LEU A 20 3.20 1.01 53.81
CA LEU A 20 4.06 1.44 52.71
C LEU A 20 3.26 2.13 51.59
N ALA A 21 2.09 1.62 51.23
CA ALA A 21 1.17 2.22 50.28
C ALA A 21 0.71 3.62 50.73
N LEU A 22 0.32 3.77 52.00
CA LEU A 22 -0.04 5.06 52.59
C LEU A 22 1.16 6.01 52.62
N THR A 23 2.37 5.51 52.92
CA THR A 23 3.60 6.33 52.86
C THR A 23 3.87 6.87 51.47
N VAL A 24 3.64 6.06 50.42
CA VAL A 24 3.75 6.51 49.02
C VAL A 24 2.73 7.62 48.70
N LEU A 25 1.51 7.53 49.25
CA LEU A 25 0.46 8.53 49.06
C LEU A 25 0.74 9.82 49.84
N ASP A 26 1.19 9.71 51.10
CA ASP A 26 1.45 10.83 52.02
C ASP A 26 2.75 11.59 51.69
N GLY A 27 3.76 10.89 51.15
CA GLY A 27 5.11 11.41 50.92
C GLY A 27 5.22 12.48 49.83
N GLY A 28 4.11 12.98 49.30
CA GLY A 28 4.07 13.87 48.15
C GLY A 28 4.52 13.14 46.89
N SER A 29 3.68 12.23 46.39
CA SER A 29 3.62 11.67 45.02
C SER A 29 4.90 11.23 44.26
N PHE A 30 6.12 11.27 44.81
CA PHE A 30 7.33 11.12 43.97
C PHE A 30 8.52 10.30 44.49
N ASP A 31 8.37 9.53 45.56
CA ASP A 31 9.42 8.61 45.99
C ASP A 31 9.38 7.29 45.19
N THR A 32 10.18 7.22 44.13
CA THR A 32 10.33 6.03 43.27
C THR A 32 10.85 4.81 44.03
N GLY A 33 11.65 5.01 45.07
CA GLY A 33 12.22 3.93 45.88
C GLY A 33 11.14 3.23 46.69
N ASN A 34 10.29 4.00 47.37
CA ASN A 34 9.15 3.45 48.11
C ASN A 34 8.10 2.82 47.19
N LEU A 35 7.85 3.41 46.01
CA LEU A 35 6.96 2.80 45.02
C LEU A 35 7.50 1.48 44.50
N ASN A 36 8.80 1.41 44.14
CA ASN A 36 9.42 0.15 43.71
C ASN A 36 9.36 -0.91 44.82
N LEU A 37 9.70 -0.53 46.05
CA LEU A 37 9.62 -1.41 47.21
C LEU A 37 8.19 -1.92 47.45
N LEU A 38 7.18 -1.09 47.18
CA LEU A 38 5.77 -1.47 47.31
C LEU A 38 5.40 -2.59 46.33
N PHE A 39 5.77 -2.46 45.04
CA PHE A 39 5.52 -3.51 44.05
C PHE A 39 6.34 -4.78 44.30
N GLU A 40 7.61 -4.65 44.72
CA GLU A 40 8.47 -5.78 45.04
C GLU A 40 7.97 -6.59 46.26
N ARG A 41 7.45 -5.91 47.29
CA ARG A 41 6.96 -6.56 48.51
C ARG A 41 5.55 -7.10 48.40
N THR A 42 4.78 -6.66 47.40
CA THR A 42 3.41 -7.12 47.21
C THR A 42 3.39 -8.37 46.33
N PRO A 43 2.85 -9.51 46.80
CA PRO A 43 2.66 -10.68 45.96
C PRO A 43 1.84 -10.35 44.71
N ARG A 44 2.18 -10.93 43.56
CA ARG A 44 1.58 -10.57 42.25
C ARG A 44 0.06 -10.72 42.23
N GLU A 45 -0.46 -11.75 42.89
CA GLU A 45 -1.88 -12.00 43.07
C GLU A 45 -2.63 -10.86 43.79
N ASN A 46 -1.91 -10.01 44.53
CA ASN A 46 -2.45 -8.89 45.26
C ASN A 46 -2.21 -7.53 44.57
N TRP A 47 -1.59 -7.48 43.39
CA TRP A 47 -1.30 -6.21 42.70
C TRP A 47 -2.57 -5.44 42.33
N ILE A 48 -3.70 -6.12 42.16
CA ILE A 48 -5.01 -5.47 41.98
C ILE A 48 -5.38 -4.55 43.16
N LEU A 49 -4.91 -4.86 44.38
CA LEU A 49 -5.16 -4.05 45.57
C LEU A 49 -4.29 -2.78 45.59
N LEU A 50 -3.26 -2.68 44.73
CA LEU A 50 -2.44 -1.47 44.59
C LEU A 50 -3.02 -0.44 43.61
N LEU A 51 -4.12 -0.78 42.92
CA LEU A 51 -4.78 0.11 41.97
C LEU A 51 -5.19 1.48 42.57
N PRO A 52 -5.61 1.62 43.84
CA PRO A 52 -5.86 2.94 44.43
C PRO A 52 -4.60 3.81 44.47
N VAL A 53 -3.44 3.22 44.78
CA VAL A 53 -2.16 3.94 44.79
C VAL A 53 -1.81 4.42 43.39
N ILE A 54 -1.93 3.54 42.39
CA ILE A 54 -1.71 3.87 40.98
C ILE A 54 -2.67 5.00 40.53
N TYR A 55 -3.94 4.93 40.93
CA TYR A 55 -4.97 5.90 40.56
C TYR A 55 -4.69 7.30 41.09
N GLU A 56 -4.26 7.40 42.35
CA GLU A 56 -3.88 8.66 43.00
C GLU A 56 -2.57 9.22 42.42
N ILE A 57 -1.56 8.38 42.18
CA ILE A 57 -0.31 8.79 41.50
C ILE A 57 -0.60 9.39 40.13
N LEU A 58 -1.55 8.80 39.40
CA LEU A 58 -1.94 9.25 38.07
C LEU A 58 -2.97 10.39 38.09
N ASP A 59 -3.24 11.03 39.23
CA ASP A 59 -4.07 12.25 39.25
C ASP A 59 -3.44 13.34 38.36
N PRO A 60 -4.17 13.91 37.38
CA PRO A 60 -3.67 15.00 36.56
C PRO A 60 -3.62 16.37 37.27
N ALA A 61 -4.22 16.52 38.46
CA ALA A 61 -4.22 17.79 39.19
C ALA A 61 -2.83 18.45 39.33
N PRO A 62 -1.74 17.70 39.67
CA PRO A 62 -0.39 18.26 39.78
C PRO A 62 0.16 18.85 38.47
N ILE A 63 -0.27 18.33 37.31
CA ILE A 63 0.15 18.82 35.98
C ILE A 63 -0.26 20.29 35.81
N SER A 64 -1.49 20.62 36.22
CA SER A 64 -2.06 21.97 36.06
C SER A 64 -1.39 23.02 36.94
N THR A 65 -0.97 22.65 38.15
CA THR A 65 -0.33 23.54 39.12
C THR A 65 1.15 23.80 38.83
N GLY A 66 1.79 22.96 38.00
CA GLY A 66 3.23 22.95 37.79
C GLY A 66 3.80 24.01 36.84
N ASN A 67 2.94 24.79 36.15
CA ASN A 67 3.40 25.69 35.09
C ASN A 67 4.00 27.02 35.59
N SER A 68 3.94 27.35 36.88
CA SER A 68 4.50 28.59 37.44
C SER A 68 5.62 28.32 38.45
N GLY A 69 6.84 28.13 37.97
CA GLY A 69 8.07 28.28 38.77
C GLY A 69 8.55 27.05 39.56
N VAL A 70 8.20 25.83 39.16
CA VAL A 70 8.60 24.63 39.90
C VAL A 70 10.05 24.20 39.55
N SER A 71 10.78 23.71 40.56
CA SER A 71 12.16 23.24 40.47
C SER A 71 12.36 22.16 39.38
N PRO A 72 13.49 22.12 38.66
CA PRO A 72 13.83 21.04 37.73
C PRO A 72 13.72 19.62 38.33
N SER A 73 14.01 19.48 39.63
CA SER A 73 13.89 18.21 40.35
C SER A 73 12.46 17.68 40.40
N TRP A 74 11.48 18.58 40.56
CA TRP A 74 10.07 18.22 40.53
C TRP A 74 9.67 17.66 39.18
N LYS A 75 10.07 18.32 38.09
CA LYS A 75 9.67 17.87 36.76
C LYS A 75 10.24 16.48 36.44
N THR A 76 11.50 16.22 36.80
CA THR A 76 12.09 14.87 36.64
C THR A 76 11.31 13.84 37.43
N MET A 77 10.99 14.13 38.69
CA MET A 77 10.17 13.27 39.54
C MET A 77 8.75 13.07 38.96
N ALA A 78 8.13 14.14 38.46
CA ALA A 78 6.82 14.16 37.83
C ALA A 78 6.74 13.33 36.55
N CYS A 79 7.86 13.06 35.88
CA CYS A 79 7.90 12.11 34.79
C CYS A 79 8.11 10.67 35.28
N VAL A 80 9.06 10.44 36.20
CA VAL A 80 9.48 9.07 36.57
C VAL A 80 8.38 8.30 37.31
N VAL A 81 7.65 8.95 38.21
CA VAL A 81 6.68 8.24 39.07
C VAL A 81 5.43 7.78 38.30
N PRO A 82 4.79 8.62 37.48
CA PRO A 82 3.74 8.17 36.58
C PRO A 82 4.22 7.10 35.60
N LEU A 83 5.44 7.21 35.05
CA LEU A 83 6.00 6.18 34.18
C LEU A 83 6.11 4.84 34.92
N PHE A 84 6.57 4.83 36.17
CA PHE A 84 6.66 3.61 36.96
C PHE A 84 5.26 3.01 37.21
N ALA A 85 4.27 3.84 37.55
CA ALA A 85 2.89 3.39 37.72
C ALA A 85 2.31 2.78 36.42
N MET A 86 2.60 3.39 35.26
CA MET A 86 2.23 2.87 33.94
C MET A 86 2.86 1.50 33.64
N GLU A 87 4.08 1.24 34.13
CA GLU A 87 4.76 -0.05 33.93
C GLU A 87 4.17 -1.17 34.78
N GLY A 88 3.60 -0.84 35.95
CA GLY A 88 2.91 -1.81 36.82
C GLY A 88 1.55 -2.27 36.28
N ILE A 89 0.82 -1.40 35.56
CA ILE A 89 -0.54 -1.69 35.07
C ILE A 89 -0.60 -2.97 34.21
N PRO A 90 0.27 -3.18 33.19
CA PRO A 90 0.26 -4.39 32.39
C PRO A 90 0.57 -5.70 33.14
N GLN A 91 0.95 -5.65 34.40
CA GLN A 91 1.25 -6.83 35.21
C GLN A 91 0.05 -7.26 36.08
N ILE A 92 -1.03 -6.47 36.09
CA ILE A 92 -2.25 -6.76 36.86
C ILE A 92 -3.20 -7.59 35.99
N SER A 93 -3.18 -8.91 36.15
CA SER A 93 -3.92 -9.87 35.31
C SER A 93 -5.45 -9.78 35.44
N ASP A 94 -5.95 -9.47 36.64
CA ASP A 94 -7.37 -9.63 37.00
C ASP A 94 -8.13 -8.30 37.13
N MET A 95 -7.68 -7.27 36.42
CA MET A 95 -8.27 -5.92 36.51
C MET A 95 -9.66 -5.86 35.85
N PRO A 96 -10.70 -5.31 36.51
CA PRO A 96 -12.00 -5.13 35.86
C PRO A 96 -11.96 -4.16 34.67
N LYS A 97 -12.78 -4.39 33.65
CA LYS A 97 -12.87 -3.53 32.44
C LYS A 97 -13.16 -2.07 32.77
N GLU A 98 -14.04 -1.84 33.74
CA GLU A 98 -14.45 -0.50 34.20
C GLU A 98 -13.27 0.27 34.80
N VAL A 99 -12.31 -0.43 35.41
CA VAL A 99 -11.10 0.18 35.96
C VAL A 99 -10.20 0.72 34.84
N GLY A 100 -10.02 -0.02 33.75
CA GLY A 100 -9.25 0.45 32.60
C GLY A 100 -9.83 1.73 31.99
N LEU A 101 -11.16 1.84 31.92
CA LEU A 101 -11.86 3.05 31.45
C LEU A 101 -11.68 4.24 32.41
N ASP A 102 -11.69 4.01 33.72
CA ASP A 102 -11.46 5.05 34.73
C ASP A 102 -9.98 5.51 34.76
N LEU A 103 -9.03 4.60 34.49
CA LEU A 103 -7.59 4.89 34.47
C LEU A 103 -7.13 5.59 33.18
N TRP A 104 -7.75 5.31 32.05
CA TRP A 104 -7.27 5.80 30.75
C TRP A 104 -7.14 7.33 30.64
N PRO A 105 -8.13 8.16 31.04
CA PRO A 105 -8.00 9.62 30.98
C PRO A 105 -6.83 10.15 31.81
N ARG A 106 -6.54 9.49 32.94
CA ARG A 106 -5.43 9.83 33.85
C ARG A 106 -4.07 9.49 33.22
N LEU A 107 -3.96 8.28 32.66
CA LEU A 107 -2.78 7.85 31.90
C LEU A 107 -2.49 8.80 30.72
N TRP A 108 -3.54 9.15 29.98
CA TRP A 108 -3.44 10.02 28.82
C TRP A 108 -3.02 11.46 29.17
N ALA A 109 -3.52 12.01 30.29
CA ALA A 109 -3.11 13.34 30.74
C ALA A 109 -1.60 13.40 31.09
N TRP A 110 -1.10 12.40 31.81
CA TRP A 110 0.32 12.29 32.14
C TRP A 110 1.19 12.08 30.91
N PHE A 111 0.69 11.33 29.92
CA PHE A 111 1.37 11.19 28.65
C PHE A 111 1.60 12.53 27.94
N LEU A 112 0.53 13.30 27.75
CA LEU A 112 0.60 14.59 27.06
C LEU A 112 1.55 15.55 27.78
N PHE A 113 1.58 15.50 29.12
CA PHE A 113 2.54 16.25 29.91
C PHE A 113 3.99 15.82 29.64
N ILE A 114 4.26 14.51 29.67
CA ILE A 114 5.61 13.97 29.44
C ILE A 114 6.06 14.28 28.00
N GLU A 115 5.22 14.03 27.00
CA GLU A 115 5.49 14.36 25.60
C GLU A 115 5.85 15.84 25.44
N SER A 116 5.03 16.73 26.00
CA SER A 116 5.29 18.17 25.95
C SER A 116 6.60 18.55 26.64
N ASP A 117 6.89 18.04 27.84
CA ASP A 117 8.13 18.36 28.55
C ASP A 117 9.37 17.81 27.83
N CYS A 118 9.29 16.62 27.22
CA CYS A 118 10.38 16.04 26.43
C CYS A 118 10.73 16.89 25.21
N GLN A 119 9.72 17.40 24.50
CA GLN A 119 9.92 18.31 23.36
C GLN A 119 10.67 19.59 23.75
N HIS A 120 10.50 20.10 24.98
CA HIS A 120 11.22 21.28 25.45
C HIS A 120 12.66 21.00 25.88
N ARG A 121 12.98 19.75 26.27
CA ARG A 121 14.31 19.37 26.78
C ARG A 121 15.24 18.80 25.73
N ASP A 122 14.74 18.50 24.53
CA ASP A 122 15.41 17.63 23.54
C ASP A 122 15.79 16.25 24.14
N ASP A 123 15.05 15.82 25.16
CA ASP A 123 15.21 14.51 25.80
C ASP A 123 14.30 13.49 25.11
N ARG A 124 14.78 13.00 23.97
CA ARG A 124 14.03 12.07 23.11
C ARG A 124 13.87 10.68 23.73
N ASP A 125 14.76 10.29 24.65
CA ASP A 125 14.70 8.98 25.29
C ASP A 125 13.48 8.85 26.19
N SER A 126 13.20 9.89 26.98
CA SER A 126 12.03 9.94 27.85
C SER A 126 10.71 9.91 27.07
N GLU A 127 10.65 10.56 25.90
CA GLU A 127 9.43 10.67 25.06
C GLU A 127 8.94 9.30 24.58
N TRP A 128 9.84 8.50 23.97
CA TRP A 128 9.44 7.20 23.45
C TRP A 128 9.20 6.18 24.57
N VAL A 129 9.92 6.26 25.69
CA VAL A 129 9.69 5.40 26.86
C VAL A 129 8.27 5.61 27.40
N ALA A 130 7.80 6.86 27.46
CA ALA A 130 6.42 7.15 27.82
C ALA A 130 5.43 6.51 26.84
N CYS A 131 5.64 6.72 25.54
CA CYS A 131 4.77 6.18 24.49
C CYS A 131 4.65 4.67 24.54
N THR A 132 5.78 3.96 24.65
CA THR A 132 5.80 2.49 24.72
C THR A 132 5.03 1.97 25.93
N ARG A 133 5.15 2.61 27.10
CA ARG A 133 4.41 2.22 28.32
C ARG A 133 2.90 2.40 28.15
N ILE A 134 2.45 3.50 27.55
CA ILE A 134 1.02 3.74 27.32
C ILE A 134 0.44 2.79 26.29
N ILE A 135 1.20 2.54 25.23
CA ILE A 135 0.85 1.53 24.24
C ILE A 135 0.72 0.15 24.89
N ARG A 136 1.65 -0.23 25.78
CA ARG A 136 1.54 -1.48 26.56
C ARG A 136 0.31 -1.48 27.45
N CYS A 137 -0.03 -0.36 28.10
CA CYS A 137 -1.27 -0.22 28.87
C CYS A 137 -2.51 -0.41 27.97
N ALA A 138 -2.56 0.24 26.82
CA ALA A 138 -3.65 0.11 25.85
C ALA A 138 -3.80 -1.34 25.35
N HIS A 139 -2.68 -1.99 25.03
CA HIS A 139 -2.66 -3.40 24.63
C HIS A 139 -3.15 -4.32 25.75
N HIS A 140 -2.71 -4.08 27.00
CA HIS A 140 -3.15 -4.83 28.17
C HIS A 140 -4.65 -4.73 28.39
N PHE A 141 -5.19 -3.50 28.34
CA PHE A 141 -6.62 -3.24 28.43
C PHE A 141 -7.41 -3.96 27.34
N ARG A 142 -6.85 -4.09 26.13
CA ARG A 142 -7.48 -4.85 25.04
C ARG A 142 -7.49 -6.35 25.33
N TYR A 143 -6.32 -6.92 25.62
CA TYR A 143 -6.12 -8.36 25.62
C TYR A 143 -6.80 -9.05 26.80
N LEU A 144 -6.71 -8.50 28.01
CA LEU A 144 -7.21 -9.18 29.21
C LEU A 144 -8.67 -8.90 29.52
N HIS A 145 -9.22 -7.78 29.06
CA HIS A 145 -10.49 -7.28 29.59
C HIS A 145 -11.58 -7.12 28.54
N HIS A 146 -11.31 -7.49 27.28
CA HIS A 146 -12.21 -7.29 26.14
C HIS A 146 -12.84 -5.89 26.18
N ILE A 147 -12.06 -4.89 26.61
CA ILE A 147 -12.48 -3.50 26.50
C ILE A 147 -12.61 -3.25 25.02
N ASP A 148 -13.64 -2.49 24.64
CA ASP A 148 -13.66 -1.91 23.31
C ASP A 148 -12.61 -0.78 23.28
N THR A 149 -11.34 -1.18 23.38
CA THR A 149 -10.18 -0.30 23.33
C THR A 149 -10.18 0.52 22.06
N ASN A 150 -10.88 0.03 21.05
CA ASN A 150 -11.00 0.65 19.74
C ASN A 150 -11.77 1.96 19.89
N THR A 151 -12.95 1.90 20.50
CA THR A 151 -13.73 3.08 20.84
C THR A 151 -12.95 4.01 21.78
N LEU A 152 -12.25 3.47 22.77
CA LEU A 152 -11.44 4.27 23.69
C LEU A 152 -10.34 5.06 22.96
N LEU A 153 -9.54 4.38 22.15
CA LEU A 153 -8.37 4.94 21.47
C LEU A 153 -8.81 5.89 20.33
N GLN A 154 -9.83 5.54 19.56
CA GLN A 154 -10.40 6.43 18.53
C GLN A 154 -11.00 7.71 19.12
N ASN A 155 -11.53 7.65 20.35
CA ASN A 155 -12.07 8.81 21.04
C ASN A 155 -11.01 9.58 21.83
N THR A 156 -9.77 9.11 21.90
CA THR A 156 -8.68 9.80 22.59
C THR A 156 -8.04 10.83 21.66
N PRO A 157 -8.30 12.14 21.84
CA PRO A 157 -7.84 13.16 20.91
C PRO A 157 -6.32 13.25 20.89
N GLY A 158 -5.73 13.30 19.69
CA GLY A 158 -4.29 13.46 19.51
C GLY A 158 -3.47 12.19 19.75
N LEU A 159 -4.10 11.06 20.06
CA LEU A 159 -3.40 9.80 20.36
C LEU A 159 -2.47 9.37 19.23
N PHE A 160 -3.00 9.20 18.02
CA PHE A 160 -2.21 8.72 16.89
C PHE A 160 -1.16 9.74 16.44
N SER A 161 -1.46 11.04 16.59
CA SER A 161 -0.50 12.11 16.30
C SER A 161 0.72 12.03 17.23
N ALA A 162 0.50 11.86 18.52
CA ALA A 162 1.57 11.74 19.49
C ALA A 162 2.36 10.44 19.35
N VAL A 163 1.67 9.32 19.07
CA VAL A 163 2.34 8.04 18.81
C VAL A 163 3.21 8.13 17.55
N THR A 164 2.75 8.80 16.47
CA THR A 164 3.58 9.00 15.28
C THR A 164 4.79 9.88 15.55
N ARG A 165 4.67 10.97 16.33
CA ARG A 165 5.83 11.80 16.72
C ARG A 165 6.88 10.98 17.45
N ALA A 166 6.47 10.23 18.46
CA ALA A 166 7.39 9.38 19.20
C ALA A 166 7.96 8.24 18.36
N TRP A 167 7.18 7.71 17.40
CA TRP A 167 7.69 6.76 16.42
C TRP A 167 8.78 7.39 15.55
N GLN A 168 8.57 8.61 15.04
CA GLN A 168 9.57 9.35 14.28
C GLN A 168 10.83 9.64 15.13
N SER A 169 10.67 10.11 16.37
CA SER A 169 11.77 10.31 17.33
C SER A 169 12.57 9.02 17.54
N ALA A 170 11.88 7.90 17.77
CA ALA A 170 12.52 6.60 17.99
C ALA A 170 13.29 6.12 16.75
N LEU A 171 12.75 6.29 15.54
CA LEU A 171 13.44 5.93 14.30
C LEU A 171 14.69 6.80 14.05
N GLN A 172 14.63 8.09 14.38
CA GLN A 172 15.76 9.00 14.22
C GLN A 172 16.95 8.64 15.13
N LEU A 173 16.69 8.19 16.35
CA LEU A 173 17.73 7.72 17.28
C LEU A 173 18.50 6.51 16.74
N HIS A 174 17.88 5.68 15.90
CA HIS A 174 18.55 4.52 15.27
C HIS A 174 19.32 4.84 13.99
N GLY A 175 19.05 5.99 13.35
CA GLY A 175 19.57 6.30 12.02
C GLY A 175 20.96 6.91 11.97
N GLY A 176 21.48 7.45 13.09
CA GLY A 176 22.64 8.36 13.08
C GLY A 176 23.99 7.70 12.79
N ASP A 177 24.24 6.50 13.35
CA ASP A 177 25.63 6.07 13.58
C ASP A 177 25.90 4.62 13.14
N GLY A 178 24.86 3.88 12.75
CA GLY A 178 24.97 2.47 12.34
C GLY A 178 25.44 1.51 13.45
N THR A 179 25.79 2.02 14.62
CA THR A 179 26.06 1.25 15.83
C THR A 179 24.75 1.04 16.59
N PRO A 180 24.28 -0.20 16.75
CA PRO A 180 23.09 -0.49 17.55
C PRO A 180 23.44 -0.33 19.03
N GLU A 181 23.48 0.90 19.54
CA GLU A 181 23.98 1.16 20.90
C GLU A 181 23.01 0.78 22.02
N ALA A 182 21.77 0.34 21.74
CA ALA A 182 20.95 -0.31 22.77
C ALA A 182 19.89 -1.27 22.19
N PRO A 183 19.80 -2.52 22.67
CA PRO A 183 18.68 -3.43 22.37
C PRO A 183 17.29 -2.88 22.76
N THR A 184 17.25 -2.00 23.77
CA THR A 184 16.02 -1.45 24.36
C THR A 184 15.31 -0.47 23.43
N SER A 185 16.03 0.33 22.66
CA SER A 185 15.43 1.25 21.68
C SER A 185 14.85 0.52 20.48
N MET A 186 15.34 -0.68 20.15
CA MET A 186 14.77 -1.50 19.08
C MET A 186 13.46 -2.16 19.48
N GLU A 187 13.41 -2.71 20.70
CA GLU A 187 12.17 -3.25 21.26
C GLU A 187 11.09 -2.16 21.30
N ALA A 188 11.47 -0.92 21.59
CA ALA A 188 10.58 0.22 21.59
C ALA A 188 9.97 0.54 20.22
N VAL A 189 10.79 0.72 19.19
CA VAL A 189 10.32 0.93 17.80
C VAL A 189 9.39 -0.21 17.39
N SER A 190 9.74 -1.43 17.78
CA SER A 190 8.90 -2.60 17.60
C SER A 190 7.55 -2.41 18.25
N GLN A 191 7.51 -2.14 19.56
CA GLN A 191 6.27 -2.01 20.32
C GLN A 191 5.39 -0.86 19.83
N LEU A 192 5.97 0.29 19.44
CA LEU A 192 5.21 1.43 18.91
C LEU A 192 4.50 1.07 17.61
N ALA A 193 5.23 0.49 16.66
CA ALA A 193 4.65 0.11 15.38
C ALA A 193 3.73 -1.10 15.52
N VAL A 194 4.16 -2.14 16.24
CA VAL A 194 3.37 -3.31 16.57
C VAL A 194 2.06 -2.90 17.22
N ALA A 195 2.04 -1.87 18.06
CA ALA A 195 0.80 -1.37 18.64
C ALA A 195 -0.07 -0.62 17.65
N LEU A 196 0.46 0.33 16.86
CA LEU A 196 -0.32 0.95 15.77
C LEU A 196 -0.96 -0.11 14.85
N LEU A 197 -0.27 -1.22 14.66
CA LEU A 197 -0.67 -2.33 13.80
C LEU A 197 -1.63 -3.31 14.51
N PHE A 198 -1.43 -3.64 15.79
CA PHE A 198 -2.37 -4.45 16.57
C PHE A 198 -3.68 -3.71 16.85
N LEU A 199 -3.61 -2.40 17.03
CA LEU A 199 -4.77 -1.55 17.11
C LEU A 199 -5.59 -1.57 15.82
N SER A 200 -5.02 -2.01 14.70
CA SER A 200 -5.68 -2.10 13.40
C SER A 200 -6.06 -3.53 12.95
N THR A 201 -5.58 -4.59 13.59
CA THR A 201 -5.77 -6.00 13.15
C THR A 201 -6.90 -6.78 13.85
N ASP A 202 -7.92 -6.12 14.39
CA ASP A 202 -9.12 -6.84 14.86
C ASP A 202 -9.78 -7.62 13.70
N PRO A 203 -10.26 -8.85 13.91
CA PRO A 203 -10.93 -9.67 12.89
C PRO A 203 -12.26 -9.11 12.38
N LYS A 204 -12.87 -8.10 13.02
CA LYS A 204 -13.94 -7.31 12.39
C LYS A 204 -13.31 -6.39 11.34
N PRO A 205 -13.95 -6.09 10.19
CA PRO A 205 -13.36 -5.22 9.17
C PRO A 205 -13.27 -3.79 9.72
N TRP A 206 -12.19 -3.49 10.41
CA TRP A 206 -11.81 -2.13 10.68
C TRP A 206 -11.39 -1.50 9.37
N ASN A 207 -11.91 -0.32 9.12
CA ASN A 207 -11.24 0.61 8.26
C ASN A 207 -9.99 1.06 9.04
N ILE A 208 -8.88 0.32 8.88
CA ILE A 208 -7.51 0.77 9.23
C ILE A 208 -7.19 2.13 8.56
N THR A 209 -8.06 2.55 7.64
CA THR A 209 -8.08 3.80 6.94
C THR A 209 -9.18 4.75 7.43
N SER A 210 -9.60 4.67 8.70
CA SER A 210 -10.46 5.70 9.30
C SER A 210 -9.85 7.07 9.00
N PRO A 211 -10.59 7.99 8.35
CA PRO A 211 -10.01 9.22 7.83
C PRO A 211 -9.40 10.07 8.94
N ARG A 212 -10.04 10.07 10.11
CA ARG A 212 -9.55 10.74 11.32
C ARG A 212 -8.24 10.14 11.82
N MET A 213 -8.14 8.81 11.88
CA MET A 213 -6.90 8.16 12.34
C MET A 213 -5.74 8.45 11.39
N LEU A 214 -5.96 8.35 10.07
CA LEU A 214 -4.93 8.69 9.08
C LEU A 214 -4.54 10.16 9.15
N GLN A 215 -5.51 11.05 9.37
CA GLN A 215 -5.24 12.46 9.56
C GLN A 215 -4.38 12.69 10.82
N ASP A 216 -4.75 12.11 11.97
CA ASP A 216 -3.96 12.22 13.20
C ASP A 216 -2.53 11.67 13.00
N LEU A 217 -2.38 10.53 12.31
CA LEU A 217 -1.06 9.96 11.98
C LEU A 217 -0.23 10.94 11.13
N VAL A 218 -0.83 11.58 10.12
CA VAL A 218 -0.18 12.58 9.28
C VAL A 218 0.13 13.86 10.04
N GLU A 219 -0.77 14.32 10.91
CA GLU A 219 -0.53 15.45 11.82
C GLU A 219 0.65 15.19 12.76
N GLY A 220 0.78 13.95 13.23
CA GLY A 220 1.96 13.51 13.99
C GLY A 220 3.25 13.51 13.18
N ALA A 221 3.15 13.34 11.87
CA ALA A 221 4.25 13.45 10.91
C ALA A 221 4.30 14.87 10.29
N GLU A 222 4.28 15.89 11.14
CA GLU A 222 4.41 17.32 10.74
C GLU A 222 3.31 17.79 9.76
N GLY A 223 2.16 17.11 9.74
CA GLY A 223 1.06 17.41 8.82
C GLY A 223 1.34 17.02 7.36
N SER A 224 2.40 16.25 7.09
CA SER A 224 2.85 15.92 5.74
C SER A 224 2.73 14.42 5.44
N PRO A 225 1.89 14.02 4.47
CA PRO A 225 1.83 12.63 3.99
C PRO A 225 3.18 12.10 3.50
N ALA A 226 4.03 12.98 2.96
CA ALA A 226 5.38 12.63 2.53
C ALA A 226 6.28 12.28 3.72
N VAL A 227 6.25 13.08 4.79
CA VAL A 227 7.03 12.77 6.02
C VAL A 227 6.54 11.47 6.64
N PHE A 228 5.22 11.24 6.68
CA PHE A 228 4.66 9.97 7.16
C PHE A 228 5.09 8.76 6.31
N ALA A 229 5.09 8.91 4.99
CA ALA A 229 5.62 7.89 4.08
C ALA A 229 7.11 7.59 4.35
N SER A 230 7.91 8.61 4.65
CA SER A 230 9.33 8.43 5.02
C SER A 230 9.49 7.68 6.35
N VAL A 231 8.65 7.95 7.35
CA VAL A 231 8.61 7.21 8.63
C VAL A 231 8.36 5.71 8.38
N LEU A 232 7.39 5.38 7.51
CA LEU A 232 7.10 3.99 7.13
C LEU A 232 8.27 3.31 6.44
N ILE A 233 8.90 3.99 5.46
CA ILE A 233 10.05 3.46 4.72
C ILE A 233 11.26 3.25 5.65
N GLN A 234 11.55 4.22 6.51
CA GLN A 234 12.63 4.11 7.48
C GLN A 234 12.42 2.93 8.42
N HIS A 235 11.18 2.70 8.88
CA HIS A 235 10.89 1.54 9.70
C HIS A 235 11.06 0.23 8.91
N ILE A 236 10.63 0.16 7.65
CA ILE A 236 10.90 -1.03 6.80
C ILE A 236 12.40 -1.32 6.71
N HIS A 237 13.25 -0.30 6.53
CA HIS A 237 14.71 -0.48 6.47
C HIS A 237 15.29 -1.02 7.78
N ILE A 238 14.86 -0.49 8.91
CA ILE A 238 15.29 -0.97 10.23
C ILE A 238 14.84 -2.42 10.44
N ALA A 239 13.55 -2.72 10.21
CA ALA A 239 12.99 -4.06 10.38
C ALA A 239 13.67 -5.10 9.48
N LEU A 240 14.07 -4.68 8.28
CA LEU A 240 14.84 -5.48 7.35
C LEU A 240 16.27 -5.74 7.84
N GLY A 241 16.94 -4.74 8.41
CA GLY A 241 18.23 -4.90 9.09
C GLY A 241 18.15 -5.94 10.21
N LEU A 242 17.10 -5.89 11.04
CA LEU A 242 16.84 -6.88 12.09
C LEU A 242 16.63 -8.29 11.54
N LEU A 243 15.87 -8.43 10.45
CA LEU A 243 15.62 -9.73 9.83
C LEU A 243 16.93 -10.40 9.37
N THR A 244 17.91 -9.60 8.95
CA THR A 244 19.25 -10.09 8.58
C THR A 244 20.20 -10.31 9.75
N ALA A 245 19.82 -9.92 10.97
CA ALA A 245 20.69 -10.02 12.12
C ALA A 245 21.06 -11.47 12.48
N THR A 246 22.22 -11.62 13.13
CA THR A 246 22.77 -12.92 13.51
C THR A 246 22.05 -13.55 14.70
N THR A 247 21.47 -12.74 15.59
CA THR A 247 20.76 -13.22 16.78
C THR A 247 19.31 -13.61 16.45
N GLU A 248 18.87 -14.75 16.98
CA GLU A 248 17.52 -15.30 16.72
C GLU A 248 16.41 -14.39 17.24
N VAL A 249 16.63 -13.71 18.37
CA VAL A 249 15.67 -12.76 18.97
C VAL A 249 15.41 -11.58 18.03
N LEU A 250 16.46 -10.91 17.54
CA LEU A 250 16.31 -9.77 16.62
C LEU A 250 15.67 -10.21 15.30
N ARG A 251 16.00 -11.42 14.82
CA ARG A 251 15.35 -12.00 13.65
C ARG A 251 13.87 -12.23 13.86
N GLY A 252 13.47 -12.74 15.04
CA GLY A 252 12.08 -12.92 15.43
C GLY A 252 11.31 -11.59 15.42
N THR A 253 11.90 -10.53 15.99
CA THR A 253 11.32 -9.19 16.00
C THR A 253 11.10 -8.65 14.58
N GLY A 254 12.11 -8.71 13.71
CA GLY A 254 11.97 -8.29 12.31
C GLY A 254 10.93 -9.10 11.53
N GLY A 255 10.81 -10.40 11.83
CA GLY A 255 9.80 -11.29 11.26
C GLY A 255 8.36 -10.93 11.64
N ILE A 256 8.13 -10.27 12.77
CA ILE A 256 6.80 -9.82 13.22
C ILE A 256 6.47 -8.43 12.68
N GLN A 257 7.44 -7.51 12.67
CA GLN A 257 7.23 -6.12 12.25
C GLN A 257 6.90 -5.99 10.75
N LEU A 258 7.66 -6.67 9.89
CA LEU A 258 7.53 -6.51 8.44
C LEU A 258 6.14 -6.91 7.91
N PRO A 259 5.55 -8.06 8.29
CA PRO A 259 4.19 -8.42 7.88
C PRO A 259 3.17 -7.36 8.29
N GLN A 260 3.29 -6.84 9.50
CA GLN A 260 2.35 -5.85 10.01
C GLN A 260 2.44 -4.54 9.22
N LEU A 261 3.65 -4.02 8.97
CA LEU A 261 3.84 -2.81 8.15
C LEU A 261 3.28 -3.00 6.75
N VAL A 262 3.50 -4.18 6.17
CA VAL A 262 2.97 -4.52 4.86
C VAL A 262 1.44 -4.58 4.87
N ILE A 263 0.82 -5.21 5.87
CA ILE A 263 -0.64 -5.26 6.03
C ILE A 263 -1.22 -3.84 6.16
N PHE A 264 -0.57 -2.96 6.91
CA PHE A 264 -1.02 -1.58 7.03
C PHE A 264 -0.95 -0.83 5.70
N ILE A 265 0.18 -0.89 4.99
CA ILE A 265 0.29 -0.24 3.67
C ILE A 265 -0.71 -0.85 2.68
N ASP A 266 -0.92 -2.17 2.74
CA ASP A 266 -1.89 -2.88 1.91
C ASP A 266 -3.33 -2.41 2.19
N SER A 267 -3.65 -2.08 3.44
CA SER A 267 -4.95 -1.51 3.81
C SER A 267 -5.20 -0.11 3.25
N LEU A 268 -4.13 0.65 2.93
CA LEU A 268 -4.26 1.96 2.28
C LEU A 268 -4.77 1.84 0.83
N HIS A 269 -4.61 0.68 0.19
CA HIS A 269 -4.90 0.49 -1.24
C HIS A 269 -6.40 0.31 -1.53
N ASP A 270 -7.16 -0.22 -0.57
CA ASP A 270 -8.60 -0.46 -0.71
C ASP A 270 -9.37 0.15 0.47
N PRO A 271 -9.48 1.49 0.53
CA PRO A 271 -10.27 2.13 1.58
C PRO A 271 -11.73 1.71 1.38
N ALA A 272 -12.35 1.13 2.42
CA ALA A 272 -13.73 0.65 2.34
C ALA A 272 -14.73 1.79 2.03
N ASP A 273 -14.32 3.04 2.27
CA ASP A 273 -15.07 4.24 1.92
C ASP A 273 -14.37 5.06 0.84
N ARG A 274 -14.99 5.12 -0.35
CA ARG A 274 -14.48 5.90 -1.49
C ARG A 274 -14.50 7.41 -1.24
N LEU A 275 -15.38 7.92 -0.38
CA LEU A 275 -15.48 9.36 -0.08
C LEU A 275 -14.25 9.87 0.67
N HIS A 276 -13.53 8.99 1.35
CA HIS A 276 -12.35 9.34 2.14
C HIS A 276 -11.06 8.71 1.62
N ALA A 277 -11.05 8.28 0.35
CA ALA A 277 -9.91 7.60 -0.25
C ALA A 277 -8.73 8.55 -0.58
N GLU A 278 -8.88 9.87 -0.53
CA GLU A 278 -7.85 10.81 -0.99
C GLU A 278 -6.58 10.76 -0.14
N LEU A 279 -6.69 10.83 1.19
CA LEU A 279 -5.53 10.78 2.07
C LEU A 279 -4.77 9.44 1.98
N PRO A 280 -5.41 8.26 2.03
CA PRO A 280 -4.74 6.98 1.75
C PRO A 280 -4.01 6.96 0.40
N ARG A 281 -4.65 7.46 -0.67
CA ARG A 281 -4.03 7.54 -2.01
C ARG A 281 -2.84 8.47 -2.05
N GLN A 282 -2.91 9.61 -1.35
CA GLN A 282 -1.80 10.55 -1.24
C GLN A 282 -0.62 9.88 -0.53
N ILE A 283 -0.83 9.23 0.62
CA ILE A 283 0.23 8.49 1.34
C ILE A 283 0.83 7.40 0.45
N LEU A 284 0.01 6.61 -0.25
CA LEU A 284 0.50 5.58 -1.18
C LEU A 284 1.30 6.15 -2.35
N ARG A 285 0.88 7.30 -2.88
CA ARG A 285 1.62 7.99 -3.93
C ARG A 285 2.99 8.42 -3.43
N GLU A 286 3.06 9.05 -2.25
CA GLU A 286 4.32 9.46 -1.63
C GLU A 286 5.24 8.26 -1.36
N LEU A 287 4.68 7.16 -0.83
CA LEU A 287 5.41 5.91 -0.60
C LEU A 287 6.05 5.35 -1.87
N VAL A 288 5.36 5.43 -3.02
CA VAL A 288 5.89 4.94 -4.29
C VAL A 288 6.82 5.96 -4.95
N GLU A 289 6.54 7.26 -4.82
CA GLU A 289 7.35 8.34 -5.39
C GLU A 289 8.69 8.51 -4.69
N GLN A 290 8.80 8.21 -3.38
CA GLN A 290 10.05 8.25 -2.61
C GLN A 290 11.09 7.20 -3.03
N GLN A 291 10.85 6.45 -4.11
CA GLN A 291 11.76 5.50 -4.80
C GLN A 291 12.27 4.31 -3.97
N ASP A 292 12.08 4.26 -2.65
CA ASP A 292 12.66 3.23 -1.79
C ASP A 292 11.69 2.14 -1.35
N LEU A 293 10.37 2.38 -1.31
CA LEU A 293 9.41 1.35 -0.87
C LEU A 293 9.54 0.07 -1.71
N ILE A 294 9.50 0.20 -3.04
CA ILE A 294 9.52 -0.96 -3.95
C ILE A 294 10.85 -1.73 -3.84
N PRO A 295 12.03 -1.09 -3.94
CA PRO A 295 13.30 -1.75 -3.67
C PRO A 295 13.34 -2.46 -2.32
N SER A 296 12.83 -1.83 -1.26
CA SER A 296 12.86 -2.39 0.09
C SER A 296 11.95 -3.59 0.26
N LEU A 297 10.75 -3.58 -0.33
CA LEU A 297 9.88 -4.76 -0.40
C LEU A 297 10.55 -5.93 -1.14
N PHE A 298 11.26 -5.66 -2.24
CA PHE A 298 12.03 -6.72 -2.92
C PHE A 298 13.23 -7.19 -2.11
N HIS A 299 13.88 -6.30 -1.36
CA HIS A 299 14.93 -6.70 -0.44
C HIS A 299 14.38 -7.64 0.63
N VAL A 300 13.21 -7.35 1.21
CA VAL A 300 12.52 -8.25 2.15
C VAL A 300 12.30 -9.64 1.53
N VAL A 301 11.73 -9.70 0.33
CA VAL A 301 11.49 -10.98 -0.37
C VAL A 301 12.81 -11.74 -0.63
N HIS A 302 13.87 -11.04 -1.05
CA HIS A 302 15.18 -11.65 -1.28
C HIS A 302 15.83 -12.18 0.00
N THR A 303 15.78 -11.41 1.08
CA THR A 303 16.31 -11.77 2.39
C THR A 303 15.59 -13.00 2.93
N VAL A 304 14.25 -12.99 2.90
CA VAL A 304 13.44 -14.14 3.30
C VAL A 304 13.76 -15.39 2.47
N ALA A 305 13.96 -15.23 1.16
CA ALA A 305 14.31 -16.37 0.29
C ALA A 305 15.72 -16.94 0.57
N ALA A 306 16.59 -16.15 1.19
CA ALA A 306 17.98 -16.51 1.50
C ALA A 306 18.15 -17.20 2.86
N ILE A 307 17.28 -16.95 3.83
CA ILE A 307 17.38 -17.51 5.19
C ILE A 307 16.68 -18.89 5.32
N PRO A 308 17.14 -19.78 6.22
CA PRO A 308 16.42 -20.99 6.62
C PRO A 308 15.08 -20.62 7.28
N VAL A 309 14.06 -21.43 7.04
CA VAL A 309 12.67 -20.98 7.00
C VAL A 309 11.92 -21.26 8.28
N THR A 310 11.11 -20.28 8.70
CA THR A 310 9.98 -20.44 9.60
C THR A 310 8.67 -20.17 8.86
N GLN A 311 7.51 -20.60 9.39
CA GLN A 311 6.20 -20.30 8.81
C GLN A 311 5.96 -18.77 8.66
N ASP A 312 6.51 -17.98 9.57
CA ASP A 312 6.41 -16.52 9.54
C ASP A 312 7.13 -15.92 8.33
N SER A 313 8.22 -16.57 7.88
CA SER A 313 8.99 -16.11 6.73
C SER A 313 8.14 -16.10 5.44
N ASP A 314 7.35 -17.15 5.15
CA ASP A 314 6.46 -17.13 3.96
C ASP A 314 5.33 -16.09 4.11
N ASN A 315 4.83 -15.84 5.32
CA ASN A 315 3.85 -14.78 5.54
C ASN A 315 4.43 -13.39 5.24
N VAL A 316 5.67 -13.11 5.66
CA VAL A 316 6.38 -11.87 5.33
C VAL A 316 6.53 -11.71 3.82
N ALA A 317 7.11 -12.71 3.15
CA ALA A 317 7.34 -12.64 1.71
C ALA A 317 6.03 -12.56 0.91
N SER A 318 5.03 -13.37 1.24
CA SER A 318 3.74 -13.36 0.55
C SER A 318 2.98 -12.06 0.78
N GLY A 319 3.00 -11.50 1.99
CA GLY A 319 2.45 -10.17 2.26
C GLY A 319 3.13 -9.11 1.39
N SER A 320 4.47 -9.06 1.37
CA SER A 320 5.21 -8.08 0.56
C SER A 320 4.88 -8.21 -0.93
N LEU A 321 4.77 -9.45 -1.42
CA LEU A 321 4.39 -9.73 -2.81
C LEU A 321 2.95 -9.36 -3.12
N GLN A 322 2.03 -9.55 -2.18
CA GLN A 322 0.64 -9.16 -2.35
C GLN A 322 0.53 -7.64 -2.48
N LEU A 323 1.19 -6.89 -1.59
CA LEU A 323 1.25 -5.44 -1.67
C LEU A 323 1.88 -4.98 -3.00
N LEU A 324 3.02 -5.54 -3.40
CA LEU A 324 3.64 -5.24 -4.70
C LEU A 324 2.70 -5.53 -5.86
N THR A 325 1.99 -6.66 -5.83
CA THR A 325 1.02 -7.04 -6.87
C THR A 325 -0.11 -6.02 -6.95
N ARG A 326 -0.64 -5.55 -5.82
CA ARG A 326 -1.66 -4.50 -5.80
C ARG A 326 -1.14 -3.17 -6.32
N LEU A 327 0.07 -2.74 -5.92
CA LEU A 327 0.72 -1.55 -6.46
C LEU A 327 0.91 -1.60 -7.99
N LEU A 328 1.16 -2.80 -8.55
CA LEU A 328 1.25 -3.01 -9.98
C LEU A 328 -0.12 -2.97 -10.69
N VAL A 329 -1.18 -3.43 -10.02
CA VAL A 329 -2.56 -3.45 -10.56
C VAL A 329 -3.30 -2.13 -10.31
N GLY A 330 -2.81 -1.28 -9.41
CA GLY A 330 -3.39 0.03 -9.11
C GLY A 330 -3.37 0.97 -10.33
N ARG A 331 -4.53 1.56 -10.66
CA ARG A 331 -4.72 2.41 -11.85
C ARG A 331 -3.82 3.65 -11.87
N GLU A 332 -3.56 4.25 -10.72
CA GLU A 332 -2.87 5.54 -10.60
C GLU A 332 -1.33 5.43 -10.66
N ILE A 333 -0.75 4.25 -10.37
CA ILE A 333 0.68 4.11 -10.06
C ILE A 333 1.41 3.12 -11.02
N CYS A 334 0.65 2.38 -11.83
CA CYS A 334 1.07 1.23 -12.62
C CYS A 334 2.41 1.38 -13.39
N GLY A 335 2.63 2.47 -14.14
CA GLY A 335 3.81 2.59 -15.02
C GLY A 335 5.14 2.86 -14.31
N ALA A 336 5.14 3.68 -13.26
CA ALA A 336 6.35 3.97 -12.48
C ALA A 336 6.67 2.81 -11.53
N ALA A 337 5.65 2.31 -10.81
CA ALA A 337 5.80 1.17 -9.92
C ALA A 337 6.31 -0.08 -10.64
N ALA A 338 5.77 -0.40 -11.82
CA ALA A 338 6.23 -1.55 -12.59
C ALA A 338 7.69 -1.46 -12.99
N ARG A 339 8.14 -0.30 -13.49
CA ARG A 339 9.55 -0.08 -13.81
C ARG A 339 10.42 -0.23 -12.58
N ALA A 340 10.04 0.41 -11.47
CA ALA A 340 10.76 0.31 -10.21
C ALA A 340 10.83 -1.16 -9.73
N SER A 341 9.74 -1.92 -9.84
CA SER A 341 9.68 -3.33 -9.46
C SER A 341 10.58 -4.21 -10.31
N ILE A 342 10.57 -4.01 -11.64
CA ILE A 342 11.42 -4.74 -12.56
C ILE A 342 12.91 -4.42 -12.28
N ILE A 343 13.24 -3.16 -12.05
CA ILE A 343 14.62 -2.70 -11.73
C ILE A 343 15.08 -3.26 -10.38
N ALA A 344 14.22 -3.23 -9.36
CA ALA A 344 14.46 -3.76 -8.02
C ALA A 344 14.66 -5.29 -7.99
N GLY A 345 14.31 -5.99 -9.07
CA GLY A 345 14.64 -7.39 -9.26
C GLY A 345 13.46 -8.33 -9.22
N LEU A 346 12.23 -7.88 -9.51
CA LEU A 346 11.02 -8.71 -9.53
C LEU A 346 11.20 -10.09 -10.18
N LEU A 347 11.78 -10.15 -11.38
CA LEU A 347 12.01 -11.44 -12.08
C LEU A 347 13.04 -12.33 -11.38
N ARG A 348 14.06 -11.73 -10.77
CA ARG A 348 15.05 -12.47 -9.97
C ARG A 348 14.41 -13.04 -8.71
N SER A 349 13.61 -12.25 -8.00
CA SER A 349 12.88 -12.68 -6.80
C SER A 349 11.93 -13.83 -7.15
N ALA A 350 11.18 -13.72 -8.25
CA ALA A 350 10.27 -14.76 -8.71
C ALA A 350 10.99 -16.10 -8.92
N VAL A 351 12.12 -16.09 -9.63
CA VAL A 351 12.93 -17.31 -9.87
C VAL A 351 13.51 -17.86 -8.58
N LEU A 352 14.00 -17.02 -7.68
CA LEU A 352 14.55 -17.45 -6.39
C LEU A 352 13.49 -18.09 -5.51
N CYS A 353 12.32 -17.46 -5.36
CA CYS A 353 11.21 -18.00 -4.57
C CYS A 353 10.68 -19.31 -5.16
N ALA A 354 10.57 -19.42 -6.48
CA ALA A 354 10.11 -20.64 -7.16
C ALA A 354 11.03 -21.85 -6.99
N GLN A 355 12.29 -21.63 -6.62
CA GLN A 355 13.23 -22.71 -6.27
C GLN A 355 13.03 -23.24 -4.85
N LYS A 356 12.21 -22.56 -4.03
CA LYS A 356 11.97 -22.90 -2.63
C LYS A 356 10.59 -23.53 -2.47
N SER A 357 10.53 -24.83 -2.16
CA SER A 357 9.25 -25.56 -1.99
C SER A 357 8.41 -25.07 -0.81
N TYR A 358 9.04 -24.42 0.16
CA TYR A 358 8.41 -23.93 1.40
C TYR A 358 7.76 -22.54 1.28
N LEU A 359 7.70 -21.94 0.09
CA LEU A 359 7.04 -20.64 -0.15
C LEU A 359 5.78 -20.76 -1.04
N PRO A 360 4.80 -21.63 -0.71
CA PRO A 360 3.67 -21.90 -1.60
C PRO A 360 2.78 -20.68 -1.85
N LYS A 361 2.56 -19.81 -0.86
CA LYS A 361 1.76 -18.58 -1.05
C LYS A 361 2.43 -17.64 -2.03
N SER A 362 3.73 -17.43 -1.85
CA SER A 362 4.55 -16.63 -2.74
C SER A 362 4.57 -17.18 -4.18
N HIS A 363 4.55 -18.51 -4.36
CA HIS A 363 4.47 -19.13 -5.70
C HIS A 363 3.17 -18.78 -6.42
N VAL A 364 2.03 -18.81 -5.74
CA VAL A 364 0.73 -18.46 -6.32
C VAL A 364 0.72 -17.01 -6.79
N LEU A 365 1.22 -16.09 -5.96
CA LEU A 365 1.30 -14.66 -6.29
C LEU A 365 2.22 -14.40 -7.49
N PHE A 366 3.42 -14.96 -7.51
CA PHE A 366 4.32 -14.80 -8.65
C PHE A 366 3.79 -15.46 -9.93
N LYS A 367 3.17 -16.64 -9.82
CA LYS A 367 2.55 -17.29 -10.97
C LYS A 367 1.45 -16.40 -11.56
N SER A 368 0.60 -15.82 -10.72
CA SER A 368 -0.42 -14.86 -11.16
C SER A 368 0.22 -13.63 -11.80
N ALA A 369 1.26 -13.07 -11.18
CA ALA A 369 1.95 -11.91 -11.74
C ALA A 369 2.61 -12.19 -13.10
N LEU A 370 3.24 -13.35 -13.28
CA LEU A 370 3.85 -13.78 -14.55
C LEU A 370 2.81 -14.00 -15.66
N LEU A 371 1.62 -14.51 -15.31
CA LEU A 371 0.59 -14.83 -16.29
C LEU A 371 -0.33 -13.64 -16.62
N ASN A 372 -0.64 -12.79 -15.64
CA ASN A 372 -1.74 -11.82 -15.78
C ASN A 372 -1.28 -10.36 -15.72
N ILE A 373 -0.14 -10.07 -15.10
CA ILE A 373 0.29 -8.69 -14.81
C ILE A 373 1.49 -8.30 -15.68
N LEU A 374 2.56 -9.07 -15.64
CA LEU A 374 3.78 -8.77 -16.39
C LEU A 374 3.62 -8.77 -17.91
N PRO A 375 2.78 -9.62 -18.52
CA PRO A 375 2.48 -9.52 -19.95
C PRO A 375 1.91 -8.16 -20.35
N LEU A 376 1.07 -7.52 -19.53
CA LEU A 376 0.54 -6.18 -19.78
C LEU A 376 1.67 -5.14 -19.87
N PHE A 377 2.67 -5.26 -19.00
CA PHE A 377 3.83 -4.36 -19.02
C PHE A 377 4.74 -4.54 -20.25
N THR A 378 4.60 -5.62 -21.00
CA THR A 378 5.33 -5.79 -22.27
C THR A 378 4.81 -4.90 -23.40
N LEU A 379 3.62 -4.30 -23.24
CA LEU A 379 3.07 -3.30 -24.17
C LEU A 379 3.71 -1.93 -24.00
N HIS A 380 4.29 -1.67 -22.82
CA HIS A 380 4.93 -0.41 -22.52
C HIS A 380 6.42 -0.48 -22.87
N ARG A 381 6.84 0.30 -23.87
CA ARG A 381 8.21 0.40 -24.38
C ARG A 381 9.23 0.62 -23.27
N ARG A 382 8.94 1.53 -22.33
CA ARG A 382 9.85 1.85 -21.21
C ARG A 382 9.97 0.68 -20.23
N ALA A 383 8.86 0.04 -19.86
CA ALA A 383 8.88 -1.12 -18.98
C ALA A 383 9.55 -2.32 -19.66
N LEU A 384 9.27 -2.55 -20.94
CA LEU A 384 9.85 -3.63 -21.74
C LEU A 384 11.39 -3.52 -21.84
N ARG A 385 11.95 -2.31 -21.89
CA ARG A 385 13.42 -2.11 -21.78
C ARG A 385 13.96 -2.57 -20.43
N CYS A 386 13.27 -2.27 -19.34
CA CYS A 386 13.64 -2.80 -18.01
C CYS A 386 13.52 -4.33 -17.98
N ILE A 387 12.45 -4.89 -18.58
CA ILE A 387 12.24 -6.34 -18.70
C ILE A 387 13.40 -7.00 -19.45
N ARG A 388 13.92 -6.39 -20.53
CA ARG A 388 15.11 -6.89 -21.25
C ARG A 388 16.26 -7.19 -20.28
N GLY A 389 16.67 -6.17 -19.51
CA GLY A 389 17.78 -6.29 -18.57
C GLY A 389 17.50 -7.27 -17.42
N ALA A 390 16.28 -7.25 -16.88
CA ALA A 390 15.88 -8.15 -15.80
C ALA A 390 15.80 -9.62 -16.27
N LEU A 391 15.28 -9.87 -17.47
CA LEU A 391 15.13 -11.20 -18.05
C LEU A 391 16.51 -11.82 -18.33
N THR A 392 17.44 -11.07 -18.93
CA THR A 392 18.82 -11.53 -19.14
C THR A 392 19.51 -11.92 -17.84
N LYS A 393 19.27 -11.20 -16.74
CA LYS A 393 19.83 -11.52 -15.42
C LYS A 393 19.16 -12.74 -14.78
N ALA A 394 17.85 -12.92 -14.94
CA ALA A 394 17.08 -13.97 -14.28
C ALA A 394 17.11 -15.33 -15.02
N GLU A 395 17.21 -15.31 -16.36
CA GLU A 395 17.14 -16.50 -17.20
C GLU A 395 18.19 -17.60 -16.88
N PRO A 396 19.48 -17.27 -16.61
CA PRO A 396 20.45 -18.28 -16.20
C PRO A 396 20.05 -19.07 -14.94
N TYR A 397 19.33 -18.43 -14.01
CA TYR A 397 18.85 -19.07 -12.79
C TYR A 397 17.62 -19.95 -13.04
N ALA A 398 16.78 -19.59 -14.02
CA ALA A 398 15.61 -20.36 -14.42
C ALA A 398 15.99 -21.66 -15.15
N ILE A 399 17.04 -21.63 -15.97
CA ILE A 399 17.47 -22.79 -16.78
C ILE A 399 18.27 -23.80 -15.93
N LYS A 400 19.18 -23.31 -15.07
CA LYS A 400 20.15 -24.16 -14.35
C LYS A 400 19.57 -24.93 -13.16
N ARG A 401 18.38 -24.57 -12.67
CA ARG A 401 17.84 -25.11 -11.41
C ARG A 401 16.45 -25.68 -11.62
N ARG A 402 16.14 -26.76 -10.90
CA ARG A 402 14.79 -27.33 -10.86
C ARG A 402 13.88 -26.39 -10.07
N PHE A 403 12.82 -25.90 -10.70
CA PHE A 403 11.73 -25.24 -10.00
C PHE A 403 11.03 -26.25 -9.08
N ALA A 404 10.61 -25.79 -7.89
CA ALA A 404 9.95 -26.64 -6.92
C ALA A 404 8.55 -27.07 -7.39
N THR A 405 7.90 -26.27 -8.24
CA THR A 405 6.55 -26.52 -8.75
C THR A 405 6.53 -26.51 -10.27
N ALA A 406 5.95 -27.56 -10.88
CA ALA A 406 5.85 -27.68 -12.34
C ALA A 406 5.03 -26.51 -12.95
N GLY A 407 4.01 -26.02 -12.22
CA GLY A 407 3.18 -24.90 -12.66
C GLY A 407 3.94 -23.59 -12.81
N PHE A 408 5.02 -23.36 -12.04
CA PHE A 408 5.81 -22.14 -12.16
C PHE A 408 6.65 -22.12 -13.44
N LEU A 409 7.27 -23.23 -13.80
CA LEU A 409 8.07 -23.34 -15.02
C LEU A 409 7.23 -22.99 -16.26
N SER A 410 5.99 -23.48 -16.32
CA SER A 410 5.06 -23.17 -17.41
C SER A 410 4.76 -21.67 -17.46
N ALA A 411 4.42 -21.04 -16.33
CA ALA A 411 4.16 -19.61 -16.25
C ALA A 411 5.38 -18.75 -16.64
N TRP A 412 6.57 -19.11 -16.14
CA TRP A 412 7.83 -18.47 -16.51
C TRP A 412 8.11 -18.58 -18.02
N THR A 413 8.02 -19.79 -18.56
CA THR A 413 8.28 -20.04 -19.99
C THR A 413 7.31 -19.26 -20.86
N HIS A 414 6.03 -19.21 -20.47
CA HIS A 414 5.02 -18.42 -21.15
C HIS A 414 5.38 -16.93 -21.15
N PHE A 415 5.59 -16.34 -19.96
CA PHE A 415 5.95 -14.93 -19.83
C PHE A 415 7.23 -14.59 -20.62
N ALA A 416 8.29 -15.38 -20.46
CA ALA A 416 9.55 -15.17 -21.15
C ALA A 416 9.39 -15.24 -22.68
N GLY A 417 8.53 -16.13 -23.18
CA GLY A 417 8.14 -16.21 -24.58
C GLY A 417 7.50 -14.91 -25.06
N VAL A 418 6.44 -14.45 -24.39
CA VAL A 418 5.75 -13.18 -24.70
C VAL A 418 6.74 -12.01 -24.67
N ALA A 419 7.54 -11.89 -23.60
CA ALA A 419 8.52 -10.82 -23.45
C ALA A 419 9.56 -10.82 -24.60
N LYS A 420 10.11 -11.97 -24.98
CA LYS A 420 11.06 -12.09 -26.11
C LYS A 420 10.42 -11.71 -27.44
N GLU A 421 9.18 -12.12 -27.68
CA GLU A 421 8.45 -11.69 -28.87
C GLU A 421 8.27 -10.18 -28.93
N ARG A 422 7.90 -9.54 -27.82
CA ARG A 422 7.78 -8.08 -27.73
C ARG A 422 9.12 -7.37 -27.83
N LEU A 423 10.19 -7.95 -27.28
CA LEU A 423 11.54 -7.40 -27.41
C LEU A 423 11.99 -7.35 -28.88
N ALA A 424 11.66 -8.36 -29.69
CA ALA A 424 11.92 -8.33 -31.13
C ALA A 424 11.12 -7.21 -31.85
N VAL A 425 9.88 -6.93 -31.41
CA VAL A 425 9.13 -5.75 -31.90
C VAL A 425 9.82 -4.46 -31.49
N LEU A 426 10.30 -4.39 -30.25
CA LEU A 426 11.01 -3.22 -29.75
C LEU A 426 12.30 -2.96 -30.52
N ASP A 427 13.07 -3.99 -30.86
CA ASP A 427 14.30 -3.83 -31.64
C ASP A 427 14.00 -3.32 -33.05
N ALA A 428 13.01 -3.88 -33.75
CA ALA A 428 12.57 -3.40 -35.07
C ALA A 428 11.93 -2.00 -35.03
N PHE A 429 11.34 -1.61 -33.89
CA PHE A 429 10.83 -0.27 -33.67
C PHE A 429 11.96 0.75 -33.46
N GLU A 430 13.03 0.35 -32.75
CA GLU A 430 14.14 1.23 -32.40
C GLU A 430 15.20 1.33 -33.50
N SER A 431 15.35 0.31 -34.33
CA SER A 431 16.21 0.32 -35.54
C SER A 431 15.67 1.24 -36.64
N GLY A 432 14.38 1.60 -36.58
CA GLY A 432 13.70 2.33 -37.65
C GLY A 432 13.43 1.49 -38.91
N GLU A 433 13.72 0.18 -38.87
CA GLU A 433 13.41 -0.78 -39.95
C GLU A 433 11.91 -0.82 -40.26
N THR A 434 11.08 -0.56 -39.25
CA THR A 434 9.68 -0.26 -39.49
C THR A 434 9.53 1.18 -39.96
N LEU A 435 9.46 1.35 -41.29
CA LEU A 435 8.85 2.54 -41.90
C LEU A 435 7.59 2.84 -41.09
N HIS A 436 7.56 4.00 -40.43
CA HIS A 436 6.47 4.40 -39.56
C HIS A 436 5.19 4.54 -40.40
N MET A 437 4.55 3.44 -40.75
CA MET A 437 3.30 3.47 -41.46
C MET A 437 2.28 4.10 -40.52
N LYS A 438 1.63 5.16 -41.01
CA LYS A 438 0.53 5.81 -40.33
C LYS A 438 -0.71 5.60 -41.17
N SER A 439 -1.83 5.36 -40.50
CA SER A 439 -3.15 5.51 -41.09
C SER A 439 -3.53 6.98 -41.03
N CYS A 440 -4.36 7.42 -41.99
CA CYS A 440 -5.10 8.66 -41.85
C CYS A 440 -6.01 8.56 -40.62
N ASP A 441 -6.00 9.57 -39.76
CA ASP A 441 -6.89 9.61 -38.60
C ASP A 441 -8.34 9.97 -38.99
N ASN A 442 -8.56 10.46 -40.21
CA ASN A 442 -9.91 10.48 -40.80
C ASN A 442 -10.38 9.03 -41.04
N ILE A 443 -11.33 8.57 -40.22
CA ILE A 443 -11.85 7.20 -40.21
C ILE A 443 -12.44 6.75 -41.56
N SER A 444 -12.85 7.68 -42.42
CA SER A 444 -13.39 7.38 -43.75
C SER A 444 -12.31 7.13 -44.82
N CYS A 445 -11.06 7.54 -44.59
CA CYS A 445 -10.02 7.51 -45.61
C CYS A 445 -9.26 6.17 -45.70
N ASN A 446 -9.00 5.51 -44.56
CA ASN A 446 -8.23 4.25 -44.46
C ASN A 446 -6.84 4.23 -45.14
N LYS A 447 -6.32 5.36 -45.64
CA LYS A 447 -5.00 5.42 -46.31
C LYS A 447 -3.89 5.11 -45.31
N LEU A 448 -3.05 4.14 -45.66
CA LEU A 448 -1.83 3.76 -44.96
C LEU A 448 -0.61 4.15 -45.80
N ALA A 449 0.26 5.02 -45.29
CA ALA A 449 1.48 5.45 -45.98
C ALA A 449 2.61 5.73 -44.97
N ALA A 450 3.81 6.11 -45.44
CA ALA A 450 4.89 6.48 -44.52
C ALA A 450 4.51 7.75 -43.75
N LYS A 451 4.90 7.85 -42.47
CA LYS A 451 4.59 9.00 -41.60
C LYS A 451 4.98 10.35 -42.21
N THR A 452 6.02 10.38 -43.04
CA THR A 452 6.48 11.57 -43.78
C THR A 452 5.46 12.08 -44.80
N ASP A 453 4.56 11.20 -45.24
CA ASP A 453 3.54 11.49 -46.25
C ASP A 453 2.24 12.01 -45.62
N PHE A 454 2.18 12.10 -44.28
CA PHE A 454 1.05 12.63 -43.54
C PHE A 454 1.36 14.02 -42.99
N MET A 455 0.37 14.90 -43.09
CA MET A 455 0.34 16.18 -42.40
C MET A 455 -0.14 15.97 -40.97
N ARG A 456 0.28 16.84 -40.05
CA ARG A 456 -0.19 16.83 -38.66
C ARG A 456 -1.18 17.95 -38.42
N CYS A 457 -2.14 17.73 -37.53
CA CYS A 457 -2.92 18.83 -36.98
C CYS A 457 -1.97 19.86 -36.34
N SER A 458 -2.10 21.13 -36.71
CA SER A 458 -1.21 22.20 -36.24
C SER A 458 -1.40 22.52 -34.75
N ALA A 459 -2.62 22.33 -34.22
CA ALA A 459 -2.98 22.57 -32.83
C ALA A 459 -2.47 21.43 -31.92
N CYS A 460 -3.11 20.26 -31.95
CA CYS A 460 -2.76 19.17 -31.03
C CYS A 460 -1.47 18.42 -31.40
N LYS A 461 -1.04 18.44 -32.67
CA LYS A 461 0.11 17.68 -33.21
C LYS A 461 0.03 16.16 -33.02
N LYS A 462 -1.11 15.64 -32.55
CA LYS A 462 -1.35 14.21 -32.29
C LYS A 462 -1.95 13.50 -33.50
N SER A 463 -2.86 14.15 -34.23
CA SER A 463 -3.52 13.55 -35.40
C SER A 463 -2.75 13.76 -36.71
N TYR A 464 -2.81 12.76 -37.58
CA TYR A 464 -2.13 12.62 -38.87
C TYR A 464 -3.14 12.44 -40.00
N TYR A 465 -3.04 13.28 -41.04
CA TYR A 465 -3.94 13.28 -42.19
C TYR A 465 -3.16 13.20 -43.49
N CYS A 466 -3.62 12.38 -44.43
CA CYS A 466 -2.96 12.26 -45.73
C CYS A 466 -3.23 13.43 -46.68
N SER A 467 -4.23 14.26 -46.37
CA SER A 467 -4.62 15.45 -47.15
C SER A 467 -5.33 16.48 -46.25
N ARG A 468 -5.44 17.73 -46.74
CA ARG A 468 -6.15 18.80 -46.01
C ARG A 468 -7.64 18.50 -45.97
N ASP A 469 -8.17 17.89 -47.01
CA ASP A 469 -9.57 17.48 -47.08
C ASP A 469 -9.89 16.46 -45.99
N CYS A 470 -9.01 15.45 -45.79
CA CYS A 470 -9.20 14.50 -44.70
C CYS A 470 -9.16 15.17 -43.32
N GLN A 471 -8.25 16.13 -43.12
CA GLN A 471 -8.21 16.91 -41.88
C GLN A 471 -9.51 17.73 -41.70
N ALA A 472 -10.01 18.36 -42.76
CA ALA A 472 -11.22 19.18 -42.70
C ALA A 472 -12.48 18.33 -42.43
N THR A 473 -12.61 17.18 -43.09
CA THR A 473 -13.70 16.23 -42.83
C THR A 473 -13.64 15.72 -41.39
N ASP A 474 -12.48 15.29 -40.90
CA ASP A 474 -12.36 14.81 -39.53
C ASP A 474 -12.60 15.92 -38.48
N TRP A 475 -12.21 17.16 -38.81
CA TRP A 475 -12.46 18.34 -37.99
C TRP A 475 -13.95 18.70 -37.89
N ASN A 476 -14.67 18.65 -39.00
CA ASN A 476 -16.09 19.07 -39.06
C ASN A 476 -17.04 17.94 -38.66
N ASP A 477 -16.77 16.71 -39.11
CA ASP A 477 -17.71 15.59 -39.05
C ASP A 477 -17.18 14.41 -38.21
N GLY A 478 -15.85 14.31 -38.02
CA GLY A 478 -15.18 13.18 -37.35
C GLY A 478 -14.99 13.33 -35.84
N GLY A 479 -15.37 14.47 -35.25
CA GLY A 479 -15.23 14.74 -33.82
C GLY A 479 -13.80 15.11 -33.38
N HIS A 480 -12.90 15.41 -34.34
CA HIS A 480 -11.54 15.80 -33.99
C HIS A 480 -11.48 17.16 -33.30
N ARG A 481 -12.41 18.07 -33.59
CA ARG A 481 -12.42 19.42 -33.01
C ARG A 481 -12.49 19.36 -31.47
N GLU A 482 -13.45 18.61 -30.94
CA GLU A 482 -13.63 18.40 -29.51
C GLU A 482 -12.42 17.69 -28.89
N ALA A 483 -11.94 16.62 -29.53
CA ALA A 483 -10.77 15.86 -29.07
C ALA A 483 -9.46 16.68 -29.12
N CYS A 484 -9.36 17.63 -30.05
CA CYS A 484 -8.22 18.52 -30.21
C CYS A 484 -8.17 19.57 -29.10
N GLU A 485 -9.31 20.15 -28.72
CA GLU A 485 -9.43 21.07 -27.60
C GLU A 485 -9.04 20.38 -26.28
N GLU A 486 -9.63 19.22 -25.97
CA GLU A 486 -9.30 18.42 -24.77
C GLU A 486 -7.80 18.03 -24.75
N SER A 487 -7.26 17.65 -25.90
CA SER A 487 -5.84 17.32 -26.02
C SER A 487 -4.92 18.50 -25.76
N THR A 488 -5.32 19.71 -26.12
CA THR A 488 -4.55 20.94 -25.93
C THR A 488 -4.55 21.34 -24.45
N GLU A 489 -5.69 21.22 -23.76
CA GLU A 489 -5.78 21.44 -22.31
C GLU A 489 -5.00 20.39 -21.51
N THR A 490 -5.08 19.12 -21.89
CA THR A 490 -4.35 18.04 -21.21
C THR A 490 -2.83 18.18 -21.36
N LEU A 491 -2.35 18.74 -22.48
CA LEU A 491 -0.93 19.03 -22.68
C LEU A 491 -0.39 20.10 -21.71
N LEU A 492 -1.26 20.92 -21.12
CA LEU A 492 -0.88 21.93 -20.14
C LEU A 492 -0.91 21.40 -18.69
N CYS A 493 -1.67 20.33 -18.42
CA CYS A 493 -1.87 19.81 -17.06
C CYS A 493 -1.22 18.45 -16.77
N ASP A 494 -0.81 17.65 -17.77
CA ASP A 494 -0.41 16.26 -17.51
C ASP A 494 0.85 15.79 -18.28
N GLU A 495 2.02 16.20 -17.78
CA GLU A 495 3.32 15.61 -18.15
C GLU A 495 3.53 14.20 -17.58
N ARG A 496 2.72 13.75 -16.60
CA ARG A 496 3.02 12.55 -15.80
C ARG A 496 2.42 11.27 -16.39
N MET A 497 1.30 11.33 -17.11
CA MET A 497 0.65 10.11 -17.65
C MET A 497 0.33 10.10 -19.15
N SER A 498 0.57 11.17 -19.91
CA SER A 498 0.39 11.10 -21.35
C SER A 498 1.43 10.14 -21.97
N SER A 499 0.96 8.96 -22.39
CA SER A 499 1.78 8.02 -23.15
C SER A 499 2.41 8.78 -24.32
N THR A 500 3.73 8.96 -24.31
CA THR A 500 4.42 9.75 -25.34
C THR A 500 4.00 9.25 -26.74
N THR A 501 3.99 10.09 -27.77
CA THR A 501 3.65 9.66 -29.15
C THR A 501 4.46 8.42 -29.61
N ARG A 502 5.67 8.27 -29.05
CA ARG A 502 6.54 7.10 -29.26
C ARG A 502 6.01 5.83 -28.59
N GLU A 503 5.43 5.94 -27.41
CA GLU A 503 4.78 4.85 -26.69
C GLU A 503 3.56 4.33 -27.45
N GLN A 504 2.67 5.23 -27.87
CA GLN A 504 1.49 4.86 -28.68
C GLN A 504 1.88 4.22 -30.01
N SER A 505 2.94 4.74 -30.64
CA SER A 505 3.45 4.16 -31.90
C SER A 505 4.02 2.74 -31.68
N PHE A 506 4.68 2.49 -30.54
CA PHE A 506 5.14 1.16 -30.18
C PHE A 506 3.97 0.20 -29.93
N ILE A 507 2.95 0.62 -29.17
CA ILE A 507 1.73 -0.17 -28.93
C ILE A 507 1.04 -0.53 -30.25
N ARG A 508 0.89 0.43 -31.18
CA ARG A 508 0.33 0.16 -32.52
C ARG A 508 1.14 -0.87 -33.30
N MET A 509 2.46 -0.87 -33.16
CA MET A 509 3.32 -1.87 -33.80
C MET A 509 3.14 -3.27 -33.19
N VAL A 510 2.97 -3.35 -31.87
CA VAL A 510 2.62 -4.60 -31.17
C VAL A 510 1.27 -5.13 -31.66
N LEU A 511 0.24 -4.28 -31.68
CA LEU A 511 -1.09 -4.58 -32.21
C LEU A 511 -1.03 -5.07 -33.66
N HIS A 512 -0.29 -4.38 -34.52
CA HIS A 512 -0.16 -4.75 -35.92
C HIS A 512 0.46 -6.14 -36.09
N ARG A 513 1.51 -6.47 -35.32
CA ARG A 513 2.10 -7.80 -35.34
C ARG A 513 1.10 -8.88 -34.92
N ASP A 514 0.34 -8.63 -33.86
CA ASP A 514 -0.66 -9.58 -33.35
C ASP A 514 -1.81 -9.76 -34.34
N TYR A 515 -2.26 -8.67 -34.96
CA TYR A 515 -3.20 -8.71 -36.07
C TYR A 515 -2.69 -9.57 -37.23
N LEU A 516 -1.43 -9.39 -37.65
CA LEU A 516 -0.87 -10.21 -38.73
C LEU A 516 -0.81 -11.69 -38.36
N LYS A 517 -0.46 -12.03 -37.11
CA LYS A 517 -0.49 -13.41 -36.59
C LYS A 517 -1.91 -13.99 -36.61
N ALA A 518 -2.90 -13.20 -36.23
CA ALA A 518 -4.30 -13.63 -36.09
C ALA A 518 -5.16 -13.38 -37.34
N LYS A 519 -4.60 -12.83 -38.43
CA LYS A 519 -5.34 -12.33 -39.60
C LYS A 519 -6.35 -13.34 -40.17
N LYS A 520 -5.98 -14.61 -40.23
CA LYS A 520 -6.88 -15.69 -40.72
C LYS A 520 -8.05 -15.95 -39.78
N GLN A 521 -7.81 -15.91 -38.47
CA GLN A 521 -8.87 -16.05 -37.46
C GLN A 521 -9.82 -14.86 -37.54
N ILE A 522 -9.27 -13.64 -37.48
CA ILE A 522 -10.02 -12.39 -37.57
C ILE A 522 -10.91 -12.39 -38.82
N PHE A 523 -10.36 -12.75 -39.99
CA PHE A 523 -11.15 -12.79 -41.23
C PHE A 523 -12.33 -13.78 -41.15
N ARG A 524 -12.13 -14.97 -40.57
CA ARG A 524 -13.22 -15.94 -40.37
C ARG A 524 -14.28 -15.40 -39.41
N ASP A 525 -13.86 -14.79 -38.30
CA ASP A 525 -14.75 -14.25 -37.28
C ASP A 525 -15.50 -13.01 -37.79
N THR A 526 -14.88 -12.21 -38.66
CA THR A 526 -15.54 -11.13 -39.42
C THR A 526 -16.63 -11.66 -40.33
N ILE A 527 -16.37 -12.69 -41.14
CA ILE A 527 -17.41 -13.28 -42.00
C ILE A 527 -18.57 -13.81 -41.16
N LYS A 528 -18.27 -14.47 -40.03
CA LYS A 528 -19.30 -14.96 -39.11
C LYS A 528 -20.14 -13.79 -38.56
N CYS A 529 -19.49 -12.75 -38.05
CA CYS A 529 -20.14 -11.56 -37.52
C CYS A 529 -21.00 -10.86 -38.59
N GLN A 530 -20.52 -10.73 -39.82
CA GLN A 530 -21.27 -10.15 -40.94
C GLN A 530 -22.51 -10.97 -41.35
N ARG A 531 -22.44 -12.31 -41.24
CA ARG A 531 -23.61 -13.18 -41.49
C ARG A 531 -24.66 -13.06 -40.39
N GLU A 532 -24.20 -12.95 -39.14
CA GLU A 532 -25.08 -12.79 -37.97
C GLU A 532 -25.70 -11.40 -37.90
N HIS A 533 -24.98 -10.39 -38.41
CA HIS A 533 -25.41 -8.98 -38.40
C HIS A 533 -25.22 -8.31 -39.77
N PRO A 534 -26.03 -8.69 -40.79
CA PRO A 534 -25.91 -8.13 -42.13
C PRO A 534 -26.06 -6.60 -42.13
N GLY A 535 -25.13 -5.90 -42.77
CA GLY A 535 -25.14 -4.43 -42.88
C GLY A 535 -24.62 -3.67 -41.65
N ALA A 536 -24.30 -4.35 -40.55
CA ALA A 536 -23.61 -3.73 -39.43
C ALA A 536 -22.11 -3.67 -39.70
N GLY A 537 -21.47 -2.53 -39.37
CA GLY A 537 -20.00 -2.46 -39.32
C GLY A 537 -19.44 -3.37 -38.23
N TYR A 538 -18.13 -3.55 -38.18
CA TYR A 538 -17.48 -4.38 -37.16
C TYR A 538 -16.17 -3.75 -36.66
N PHE A 539 -15.70 -4.21 -35.51
CA PHE A 539 -14.38 -3.88 -34.99
C PHE A 539 -13.70 -5.11 -34.39
N VAL A 540 -12.36 -5.06 -34.31
CA VAL A 540 -11.55 -6.08 -33.68
C VAL A 540 -11.08 -5.56 -32.32
N GLU A 541 -11.37 -6.31 -31.27
CA GLU A 541 -10.89 -6.06 -29.91
C GLU A 541 -9.67 -6.95 -29.65
N PHE A 542 -8.58 -6.34 -29.20
CA PHE A 542 -7.43 -7.05 -28.65
C PHE A 542 -7.44 -6.87 -27.13
N ASN A 543 -7.75 -7.95 -26.41
CA ASN A 543 -7.75 -7.97 -24.96
C ASN A 543 -6.41 -8.55 -24.46
N TYR A 544 -5.55 -7.66 -23.96
CA TYR A 544 -4.24 -8.05 -23.44
C TYR A 544 -4.25 -8.42 -21.95
N VAL A 545 -5.40 -8.27 -21.26
CA VAL A 545 -5.56 -8.69 -19.86
C VAL A 545 -5.54 -10.21 -19.76
N THR A 546 -5.99 -10.90 -20.81
CA THR A 546 -5.93 -12.35 -20.91
C THR A 546 -4.62 -12.80 -21.54
N THR A 547 -4.15 -13.96 -21.10
CA THR A 547 -2.91 -14.55 -21.58
C THR A 547 -3.16 -16.03 -21.87
N PRO A 548 -3.21 -16.46 -23.15
CA PRO A 548 -2.89 -15.69 -24.36
C PRO A 548 -3.87 -14.54 -24.66
N VAL A 549 -3.43 -13.57 -25.48
CA VAL A 549 -4.23 -12.43 -25.93
C VAL A 549 -5.51 -12.92 -26.59
N GLU A 550 -6.66 -12.48 -26.07
CA GLU A 550 -7.96 -12.75 -26.69
C GLU A 550 -8.22 -11.74 -27.80
N ILE A 551 -8.66 -12.25 -28.95
CA ILE A 551 -8.95 -11.44 -30.14
C ILE A 551 -10.38 -11.74 -30.54
N ASN A 552 -11.24 -10.74 -30.39
CA ASN A 552 -12.67 -10.84 -30.62
C ASN A 552 -13.09 -9.91 -31.76
N VAL A 553 -14.05 -10.36 -32.57
CA VAL A 553 -14.68 -9.52 -33.61
C VAL A 553 -16.11 -9.23 -33.19
N HIS A 554 -16.43 -7.95 -33.07
CA HIS A 554 -17.72 -7.47 -32.57
C HIS A 554 -18.45 -6.70 -33.67
N SER A 555 -19.78 -6.76 -33.66
CA SER A 555 -20.64 -5.94 -34.52
C SER A 555 -20.81 -4.54 -33.92
N LEU A 556 -20.92 -3.53 -34.77
CA LEU A 556 -21.24 -2.14 -34.40
C LEU A 556 -22.75 -1.89 -34.20
N SER A 557 -23.58 -2.94 -34.20
CA SER A 557 -25.03 -2.81 -33.96
C SER A 557 -25.35 -2.34 -32.52
N THR A 558 -26.57 -1.85 -32.29
CA THR A 558 -27.07 -1.01 -31.18
C THR A 558 -27.02 -1.59 -29.75
N ASP A 559 -26.20 -2.61 -29.49
CA ASP A 559 -25.95 -3.08 -28.14
C ASP A 559 -25.41 -1.96 -27.22
N SER A 560 -25.74 -2.06 -25.93
CA SER A 560 -25.43 -0.99 -24.97
C SER A 560 -23.92 -0.74 -24.80
N LYS A 561 -23.09 -1.78 -24.95
CA LYS A 561 -21.62 -1.66 -24.97
C LYS A 561 -21.13 -0.94 -26.24
N THR A 562 -21.81 -1.13 -27.36
CA THR A 562 -21.52 -0.47 -28.63
C THR A 562 -21.88 1.01 -28.61
N ASN A 563 -22.83 1.44 -27.79
CA ASN A 563 -23.08 2.86 -27.56
C ASN A 563 -21.92 3.55 -26.81
N GLU A 564 -21.32 2.89 -25.81
CA GLU A 564 -20.11 3.40 -25.13
C GLU A 564 -18.88 3.40 -26.05
N ILE A 565 -18.67 2.31 -26.79
CA ILE A 565 -17.54 2.19 -27.73
C ILE A 565 -17.72 3.12 -28.93
N SER A 566 -18.93 3.28 -29.46
CA SER A 566 -19.19 4.23 -30.55
C SER A 566 -19.11 5.69 -30.09
N THR A 567 -19.49 6.01 -28.84
CA THR A 567 -19.20 7.34 -28.27
C THR A 567 -17.71 7.54 -28.05
N LEU A 568 -16.95 6.51 -27.70
CA LEU A 568 -15.47 6.55 -27.63
C LEU A 568 -14.83 6.78 -29.01
N PHE A 569 -15.30 6.09 -30.05
CA PHE A 569 -14.84 6.30 -31.43
C PHE A 569 -15.20 7.69 -31.95
N ARG A 570 -16.41 8.20 -31.66
CA ARG A 570 -16.83 9.57 -32.04
C ARG A 570 -16.10 10.67 -31.27
N ARG A 571 -15.53 10.37 -30.10
CA ARG A 571 -14.73 11.32 -29.29
C ARG A 571 -13.22 11.19 -29.53
N GLY A 572 -12.79 10.53 -30.61
CA GLY A 572 -11.37 10.43 -30.97
C GLY A 572 -10.53 9.49 -30.09
N GLY A 573 -11.15 8.53 -29.39
CA GLY A 573 -10.45 7.39 -28.77
C GLY A 573 -9.41 7.75 -27.69
N HIS A 574 -9.61 8.83 -26.93
CA HIS A 574 -8.72 9.16 -25.82
C HIS A 574 -9.09 8.34 -24.56
N PRO A 575 -8.15 7.58 -23.94
CA PRO A 575 -8.42 6.72 -22.78
C PRO A 575 -9.03 7.42 -21.56
N SER A 576 -8.85 8.74 -21.42
CA SER A 576 -9.47 9.55 -20.35
C SER A 576 -11.01 9.60 -20.42
N SER A 577 -11.59 9.39 -21.60
CA SER A 577 -13.05 9.48 -21.83
C SER A 577 -13.83 8.32 -21.19
N LEU A 578 -13.19 7.16 -20.99
CA LEU A 578 -13.75 6.00 -20.27
C LEU A 578 -14.00 6.29 -18.78
N GLN A 579 -13.27 7.25 -18.21
CA GLN A 579 -13.20 7.49 -16.77
C GLN A 579 -14.42 8.28 -16.26
N LEU A 580 -14.87 9.29 -17.00
CA LEU A 580 -16.02 10.14 -16.63
C LEU A 580 -17.39 9.45 -16.75
N LEU A 581 -17.53 8.44 -17.62
CA LEU A 581 -18.79 7.73 -17.85
C LEU A 581 -19.01 6.61 -16.82
N SER A 582 -17.96 5.85 -16.48
CA SER A 582 -18.06 4.73 -15.53
C SER A 582 -18.31 5.17 -14.07
N ASP A 583 -17.81 6.33 -13.65
CA ASP A 583 -18.03 6.86 -12.30
C ASP A 583 -19.46 7.38 -12.06
N LYS A 584 -20.08 7.97 -13.09
CA LYS A 584 -21.50 8.40 -13.04
C LYS A 584 -22.46 7.22 -12.97
N GLU A 585 -22.16 6.12 -13.65
CA GLU A 585 -23.00 4.92 -13.65
C GLU A 585 -22.80 4.04 -12.41
N ARG A 586 -21.59 3.95 -11.86
CA ARG A 586 -21.33 3.26 -10.59
C ARG A 586 -21.99 3.95 -9.39
N SER A 587 -22.04 5.29 -9.37
CA SER A 587 -22.83 6.04 -8.37
C SER A 587 -24.33 5.74 -8.43
N ARG A 588 -24.86 5.30 -9.59
CA ARG A 588 -26.26 4.89 -9.75
C ARG A 588 -26.51 3.43 -9.35
N LYS A 589 -25.56 2.52 -9.58
CA LYS A 589 -25.73 1.08 -9.29
C LYS A 589 -25.35 0.67 -7.85
N ALA A 590 -24.61 1.50 -7.10
CA ALA A 590 -24.18 1.18 -5.73
C ALA A 590 -25.30 1.14 -4.66
N ARG A 591 -26.59 1.28 -5.03
CA ARG A 591 -27.71 1.27 -4.06
C ARG A 591 -28.30 -0.12 -3.76
N HIS A 592 -27.95 -1.18 -4.49
CA HIS A 592 -28.56 -2.51 -4.26
C HIS A 592 -27.60 -3.67 -4.54
N VAL A 593 -26.75 -4.05 -3.57
CA VAL A 593 -26.24 -5.44 -3.44
C VAL A 593 -25.91 -5.71 -1.97
N HIS A 594 -26.63 -6.65 -1.34
CA HIS A 594 -26.23 -7.31 -0.09
C HIS A 594 -25.36 -8.53 -0.44
N LEU A 595 -24.25 -8.74 0.26
CA LEU A 595 -23.39 -9.92 0.12
C LEU A 595 -23.37 -10.72 1.42
N ASP A 596 -23.74 -11.99 1.33
CA ASP A 596 -23.50 -13.03 2.35
C ASP A 596 -22.06 -13.55 2.25
N ALA A 597 -21.45 -13.79 3.42
CA ALA A 597 -20.06 -14.22 3.56
C ALA A 597 -19.96 -15.71 3.93
N THR A 598 -19.18 -16.48 3.15
CA THR A 598 -18.59 -17.75 3.58
C THR A 598 -17.14 -17.83 3.11
N ASP A 599 -16.26 -18.27 4.01
CA ASP A 599 -14.81 -18.30 3.88
C ASP A 599 -14.30 -19.09 2.66
N GLY A 600 -13.62 -18.36 1.78
CA GLY A 600 -12.74 -18.86 0.74
C GLY A 600 -11.78 -17.73 0.38
N PHE A 601 -10.48 -18.02 0.24
CA PHE A 601 -9.52 -17.04 -0.27
C PHE A 601 -10.07 -16.44 -1.57
N PRO A 602 -10.16 -15.11 -1.71
CA PRO A 602 -10.56 -14.53 -2.98
C PRO A 602 -9.51 -14.93 -4.02
N GLU A 603 -9.93 -15.63 -5.07
CA GLU A 603 -9.09 -15.82 -6.24
C GLU A 603 -8.61 -14.43 -6.68
N ALA A 604 -7.29 -14.24 -6.72
CA ALA A 604 -6.64 -12.99 -7.08
C ALA A 604 -6.79 -12.64 -8.59
N THR A 605 -7.95 -12.94 -9.18
CA THR A 605 -8.23 -12.91 -10.62
C THR A 605 -9.08 -11.72 -11.05
N ASN A 606 -9.63 -10.92 -10.11
CA ASN A 606 -10.32 -9.66 -10.44
C ASN A 606 -9.33 -8.52 -10.75
N VAL A 607 -8.49 -8.71 -11.77
CA VAL A 607 -7.86 -7.57 -12.45
C VAL A 607 -8.97 -6.82 -13.19
N PRO A 608 -9.12 -5.49 -13.03
CA PRO A 608 -10.16 -4.76 -13.74
C PRO A 608 -10.04 -4.96 -15.26
N ASN A 609 -11.10 -5.49 -15.91
CA ASN A 609 -11.18 -5.73 -17.36
C ASN A 609 -10.88 -4.49 -18.24
N GLU A 610 -10.89 -3.30 -17.64
CA GLU A 610 -10.63 -2.01 -18.30
C GLU A 610 -9.13 -1.77 -18.59
N MET A 611 -8.21 -2.67 -18.21
CA MET A 611 -6.80 -2.35 -18.22
C MET A 611 -6.19 -2.13 -19.60
N VAL A 612 -6.56 -2.90 -20.63
CA VAL A 612 -6.05 -2.67 -22.00
C VAL A 612 -6.96 -3.35 -23.02
N ALA A 613 -8.05 -2.68 -23.40
CA ALA A 613 -8.79 -3.02 -24.62
C ALA A 613 -8.38 -2.02 -25.70
N PHE A 614 -7.73 -2.49 -26.77
CA PHE A 614 -7.47 -1.68 -27.95
C PHE A 614 -8.46 -2.07 -29.04
N PHE A 615 -9.18 -1.06 -29.54
CA PHE A 615 -10.14 -1.24 -30.62
C PHE A 615 -9.51 -0.85 -31.95
N TRP A 616 -9.61 -1.74 -32.95
CA TRP A 616 -9.25 -1.45 -34.33
C TRP A 616 -10.49 -1.64 -35.21
N GLY A 617 -11.05 -0.55 -35.72
CA GLY A 617 -12.11 -0.59 -36.72
C GLY A 617 -11.54 -0.62 -38.14
N MET A 618 -12.00 -1.55 -38.97
CA MET A 618 -11.94 -1.42 -40.43
C MET A 618 -13.38 -1.33 -40.92
N CYS A 619 -13.84 -0.12 -41.26
CA CYS A 619 -15.05 0.03 -42.07
C CYS A 619 -14.64 -0.19 -43.53
N GLY A 620 -14.80 -1.43 -44.00
CA GLY A 620 -14.76 -1.74 -45.42
C GLY A 620 -16.17 -1.95 -45.93
N GLU A 621 -16.66 -1.04 -46.77
CA GLU A 621 -17.70 -1.37 -47.74
C GLU A 621 -17.01 -2.15 -48.88
N HIS A 622 -17.39 -3.42 -49.05
CA HIS A 622 -17.00 -4.23 -50.19
C HIS A 622 -18.25 -4.71 -50.92
#